data_AF-A0A0F9NE63-F1
#
_entry.id   AF-A0A0F9NE63-F1
#
_cell.length_a   1.000
_cell.length_b   1.000
_cell.length_c   1.000
_cell.angle_alpha   90.00
_cell.angle_beta   90.00
_cell.angle_gamma   90.00
#
_symmetry.space_group_name_H-M   'P 1'
#
loop_
_entity.id
_entity.type
_entity.pdbx_description
1 polymer ?
#
loop_
_entity_poly.entity_id
_entity_poly.type
_entity_poly.pdbx_seq_one_letter_code
_entity_poly.pdbx_strand_id
1 'polypeptide(L)' 'FVASPQIPPRNVAWLKKGKWVHYAKVGFEKYFIYKMKKGVAEPAFEKHLLKLMGLAKTK' A
#
# COMPACT_ATOMS: atom_id res chain seq x y z
N PHE A 1 3.47 -7.40 -38.00
CA PHE A 1 3.31 -7.46 -36.55
C PHE A 1 3.85 -6.19 -35.94
N VAL A 2 2.98 -5.32 -35.42
CA VAL A 2 3.37 -4.13 -34.65
C VAL A 2 3.28 -4.53 -33.18
N ALA A 3 4.42 -4.61 -32.49
CA ALA A 3 4.45 -4.89 -31.06
C ALA A 3 3.96 -3.65 -30.30
N SER A 4 2.81 -3.77 -29.64
CA SER A 4 2.32 -2.80 -28.65
C SER A 4 3.28 -2.76 -27.45
N PRO A 5 3.53 -1.59 -26.83
CA PRO A 5 4.44 -1.49 -25.69
C PRO A 5 3.99 -2.39 -24.53
N GLN A 6 4.92 -3.18 -23.99
CA GLN A 6 4.68 -4.13 -22.90
C GLN A 6 4.50 -3.46 -21.52
N ILE A 7 4.81 -2.15 -21.39
CA ILE A 7 4.62 -1.37 -20.16
C ILE A 7 3.86 -0.09 -20.52
N PRO A 8 2.66 0.14 -19.96
CA PRO A 8 1.83 1.29 -20.30
C PRO A 8 2.34 2.60 -19.66
N PRO A 9 1.91 3.77 -20.18
CA PRO A 9 2.30 5.08 -19.65
C PRO A 9 1.85 5.25 -18.19
N ARG A 10 2.77 5.60 -17.30
CA ARG A 10 2.47 5.90 -15.90
C ARG A 10 2.08 7.37 -15.75
N ASN A 11 0.85 7.66 -15.32
CA ASN A 11 0.39 9.02 -15.04
C ASN A 11 1.17 9.72 -13.91
N VAL A 12 1.71 8.97 -12.94
CA VAL A 12 2.56 9.47 -11.85
C VAL A 12 3.41 8.33 -11.27
N ALA A 13 4.70 8.58 -11.05
CA ALA A 13 5.63 7.65 -10.41
C ALA A 13 6.28 8.31 -9.20
N TRP A 14 5.92 7.85 -8.00
CA TRP A 14 6.49 8.34 -6.75
C TRP A 14 7.71 7.49 -6.38
N LEU A 15 8.90 8.02 -6.60
CA LEU A 15 10.16 7.38 -6.23
C LEU A 15 10.81 8.21 -5.13
N LYS A 16 10.92 7.66 -3.92
CA LYS A 16 11.56 8.31 -2.77
C LYS A 16 12.61 7.39 -2.17
N LYS A 17 13.75 7.95 -1.77
CA LYS A 17 14.87 7.26 -1.12
C LYS A 17 15.14 7.90 0.24
N GLY A 18 15.31 7.10 1.28
CA GLY A 18 15.65 7.59 2.62
C GLY A 18 15.53 6.51 3.69
N LYS A 19 16.15 6.73 4.87
CA LYS A 19 16.09 5.79 6.01
C LYS A 19 14.67 5.57 6.52
N TRP A 20 13.81 6.59 6.43
CA TRP A 20 12.39 6.50 6.78
C TRP A 20 11.64 5.46 5.92
N VAL A 21 12.05 5.26 4.65
CA VAL A 21 11.47 4.25 3.76
C VAL A 21 11.78 2.84 4.26
N HIS A 22 13.00 2.63 4.80
CA HIS A 22 13.38 1.36 5.40
C HIS A 22 12.55 1.06 6.65
N TYR A 23 12.39 2.04 7.54
CA TYR A 23 11.53 1.86 8.73
C TYR A 23 10.06 1.62 8.35
N ALA A 24 9.54 2.33 7.34
CA ALA A 24 8.20 2.11 6.83
C ALA A 24 8.03 0.67 6.29
N LYS A 25 9.02 0.16 5.55
CA LYS A 25 9.04 -1.21 5.02
C LYS A 25 9.01 -2.25 6.14
N VAL A 26 9.88 -2.12 7.14
CA VAL A 26 9.95 -3.04 8.29
C VAL A 26 8.65 -3.02 9.10
N GLY A 27 8.10 -1.82 9.33
CA GLY A 27 6.80 -1.66 10.01
C GLY A 27 5.67 -2.35 9.26
N PHE A 28 5.61 -2.16 7.94
CA PHE A 28 4.62 -2.80 7.08
C PHE A 28 4.72 -4.33 7.11
N GLU A 29 5.91 -4.90 7.01
CA GLU A 29 6.11 -6.36 6.99
C GLU A 29 5.67 -7.03 8.29
N LYS A 30 6.08 -6.48 9.44
CA LYS A 30 5.67 -6.98 10.76
C LYS A 30 4.17 -6.91 10.94
N TYR A 31 3.58 -5.80 10.54
CA TYR A 31 2.15 -5.58 10.62
C TYR A 31 1.36 -6.52 9.69
N PHE A 32 1.85 -6.74 8.46
CA PHE A 32 1.23 -7.64 7.49
C PHE A 32 1.20 -9.09 8.00
N ILE A 33 2.34 -9.60 8.50
CA ILE A 33 2.42 -10.96 9.06
C ILE A 33 1.53 -11.10 10.30
N TYR A 34 1.51 -10.09 11.18
CA TYR A 34 0.61 -10.06 12.32
C TYR A 34 -0.86 -10.17 11.90
N LYS A 35 -1.26 -9.43 10.86
CA LYS A 35 -2.62 -9.49 10.32
C LYS A 35 -2.96 -10.89 9.79
N MET A 36 -2.07 -11.50 9.02
CA MET A 36 -2.25 -12.86 8.48
C MET A 36 -2.43 -13.88 9.60
N LYS A 37 -1.62 -13.79 10.67
CA LYS A 37 -1.71 -14.69 11.84
C LYS A 37 -3.00 -14.53 12.62
N LYS A 38 -3.54 -13.30 12.71
CA LYS A 38 -4.79 -13.02 13.44
C LYS A 38 -6.06 -13.31 12.64
N GLY A 39 -5.98 -13.50 11.32
CA GLY A 39 -7.15 -13.76 10.46
C GLY A 39 -8.17 -12.64 10.42
N VAL A 40 -7.82 -11.42 10.85
CA VAL A 40 -8.75 -10.27 10.89
C VAL A 40 -8.68 -9.53 9.57
N ALA A 41 -9.77 -9.53 8.82
CA ALA A 41 -9.86 -8.92 7.49
C ALA A 41 -9.70 -7.39 7.52
N GLU A 42 -10.23 -6.70 8.55
CA GLU A 42 -10.17 -5.24 8.64
C GLU A 42 -9.97 -4.78 10.09
N PRO A 43 -8.73 -4.47 10.51
CA PRO A 43 -8.46 -3.81 11.78
C PRO A 43 -9.17 -2.45 11.85
N ALA A 44 -9.87 -2.17 12.94
CA ALA A 44 -10.59 -0.90 13.14
C ALA A 44 -9.68 0.34 12.95
N PHE A 45 -8.39 0.20 13.27
CA PHE A 45 -7.37 1.22 13.04
C PHE A 45 -7.21 1.61 11.57
N GLU A 46 -7.21 0.64 10.64
CA GLU A 46 -7.08 0.95 9.21
C GLU A 46 -8.30 1.67 8.67
N LYS A 47 -9.50 1.29 9.12
CA LYS A 47 -10.73 2.00 8.74
C LYS A 47 -10.66 3.46 9.14
N HIS A 48 -10.15 3.74 10.34
CA HIS A 48 -10.00 5.10 10.84
C HIS A 48 -8.93 5.86 10.06
N LEU A 49 -7.77 5.25 9.81
CA LEU A 49 -6.68 5.84 9.03
C LEU A 49 -7.12 6.16 7.59
N LEU A 50 -7.79 5.23 6.93
CA LEU A 50 -8.32 5.40 5.57
C LEU A 50 -9.38 6.51 5.50
N LYS A 51 -10.24 6.60 6.52
CA LYS A 51 -11.24 7.68 6.64
C LYS A 51 -10.59 9.04 6.82
N LEU A 52 -9.51 9.13 7.61
CA LEU A 52 -8.74 10.35 7.81
C LEU A 52 -7.98 10.78 6.54
N MET A 53 -7.50 9.82 5.74
CA MET A 53 -6.83 10.09 4.47
C MET A 53 -7.80 10.39 3.31
N GLY A 54 -9.11 10.45 3.55
CA GLY A 54 -10.13 10.68 2.52
C GLY A 54 -10.28 9.52 1.52
N LEU A 55 -9.59 8.41 1.75
CA LEU A 55 -9.62 7.20 0.93
C LEU A 55 -10.76 6.30 1.44
N ALA A 56 -12.00 6.76 1.27
CA ALA A 56 -13.14 5.89 1.48
C ALA A 56 -13.06 4.74 0.47
N LYS A 57 -13.05 3.50 0.97
CA LYS A 57 -13.14 2.30 0.14
C LYS A 57 -14.51 2.35 -0.55
N THR A 58 -14.54 2.72 -1.83
CA THR A 58 -15.73 2.49 -2.67
C THR A 58 -15.97 0.98 -2.69
N LYS A 59 -17.22 0.58 -2.45
CA LYS A 59 -17.65 -0.82 -2.36
C LYS A 59 -17.08 -1.68 -3.48
#